data_AF-A0A8T6HCE0-F1
#
_entry.id   AF-A0A8T6HCE0-F1
#
_cell.length_a   1.000
_cell.length_b   1.000
_cell.length_c   1.000
_cell.angle_alpha   90.00
_cell.angle_beta   90.00
_cell.angle_gamma   90.00
#
_symmetry.space_group_name_H-M   'P 1'
#
loop_
_entity.id
_entity.type
_entity.pdbx_description
1 polymer ?
#
loop_
_entity_poly.entity_id
_entity_poly.type
_entity_poly.pdbx_seq_one_letter_code
_entity_poly.pdbx_strand_id
1 'polypeptide(L)'
;MEPYFSGVAGADYTVSLCWRVYVPAEGERLWPRVSDREVVDIPIVEVREALQEDDAVCRLAADGDTVELTQAEHLRPGDQVVIPTDRGLLDCFGWTPNATGRVVDASLAGHGLPLDATAIRRLCGLELGSLVSTTLQVDEDGEPEQDGRQEAVATILEALRGADTPTGWTEDEWLDFTRALAPVVEQPRFEVPRLPILTGEAARYSNDLGSDFDELSLNAALIVLEEHGQAVGSLARQIAERIGLSETLSEVVECAGTLHDIGKADERFQRWLDPEARHEGLLAKSDTPRHRWEATRAAAGWPRGGRHEDLSGRLVRAWLEQNSAWSDQVHRDLLVHLVVSHHGKGRPLVPSAADGSARLVSTEVNGTLVEAPADLAVIDWSQPRRFRRLNDQFGPWGLALLESIVQMADHAVSASADVSRGTTG
;
A
#
# COMPACT_ATOMS: atom_id res chain seq x y z
N MET A 1 -6.75 -13.33 38.76
CA MET A 1 -7.06 -14.55 38.00
C MET A 1 -8.07 -14.10 36.95
N GLU A 2 -7.70 -13.74 35.73
CA GLU A 2 -6.50 -13.98 34.92
C GLU A 2 -6.04 -12.69 34.21
N PRO A 3 -4.73 -12.45 34.06
CA PRO A 3 -4.20 -11.38 33.21
C PRO A 3 -4.02 -11.91 31.77
N TYR A 4 -4.70 -11.31 30.80
CA TYR A 4 -4.40 -11.57 29.38
C TYR A 4 -3.04 -10.97 29.04
N PHE A 5 -2.04 -11.84 28.92
CA PHE A 5 -0.82 -11.58 28.19
C PHE A 5 -1.14 -11.59 26.69
N SER A 6 -1.38 -10.44 26.06
CA SER A 6 -1.28 -10.31 24.60
C SER A 6 0.19 -10.12 24.26
N GLY A 7 0.92 -11.22 24.20
CA GLY A 7 2.38 -11.24 24.04
C GLY A 7 2.90 -12.59 23.58
N VAL A 8 2.24 -13.19 22.60
CA VAL A 8 2.76 -14.23 21.71
C VAL A 8 1.98 -14.00 20.41
N ALA A 9 2.65 -13.87 19.26
CA ALA A 9 1.98 -13.91 17.97
C ALA A 9 1.06 -15.14 17.97
N GLY A 10 -0.26 -14.92 17.98
CA GLY A 10 -1.20 -16.00 17.75
C GLY A 10 -0.86 -16.60 16.40
N ALA A 11 -0.99 -17.92 16.23
CA ALA A 11 -1.04 -18.43 14.87
C ALA A 11 -2.12 -17.62 14.13
N ASP A 12 -1.78 -17.04 12.98
CA ASP A 12 -2.68 -16.19 12.22
C ASP A 12 -3.86 -17.05 11.73
N TYR A 13 -4.91 -17.16 12.55
CA TYR A 13 -6.16 -17.85 12.25
C TYR A 13 -7.07 -16.95 11.41
N THR A 14 -6.49 -16.22 10.46
CA THR A 14 -7.20 -15.26 9.61
C THR A 14 -7.41 -15.81 8.22
N VAL A 15 -8.43 -15.31 7.54
CA VAL A 15 -8.60 -15.42 6.09
C VAL A 15 -8.58 -14.02 5.51
N SER A 16 -8.07 -13.89 4.29
CA SER A 16 -7.97 -12.60 3.61
C SER A 16 -9.17 -12.44 2.68
N LEU A 17 -9.96 -11.39 2.86
CA LEU A 17 -11.14 -11.12 2.04
C LEU A 17 -10.85 -10.02 1.02
N CYS A 18 -11.17 -10.23 -0.26
CA CYS A 18 -11.14 -9.19 -1.29
C CYS A 18 -12.51 -9.02 -1.93
N TRP A 19 -12.89 -7.78 -2.24
CA TRP A 19 -14.18 -7.48 -2.85
C TRP A 19 -14.04 -7.24 -4.34
N ARG A 20 -14.91 -7.87 -5.14
CA ARG A 20 -14.86 -7.80 -6.61
C ARG A 20 -16.22 -7.55 -7.25
N VAL A 21 -16.24 -6.70 -8.27
CA VAL A 21 -17.42 -6.56 -9.15
C VAL A 21 -17.58 -7.78 -10.04
N TYR A 22 -16.48 -8.42 -10.46
CA TYR A 22 -16.49 -9.66 -11.22
C TYR A 22 -16.02 -10.83 -10.34
N VAL A 23 -16.87 -11.86 -10.21
CA VAL A 23 -16.49 -13.10 -9.53
C VAL A 23 -16.54 -14.21 -10.58
N PRO A 24 -15.39 -14.81 -10.94
CA PRO A 24 -15.31 -15.82 -11.99
C PRO A 24 -16.02 -17.12 -11.62
N ALA A 25 -16.30 -17.94 -12.63
CA ALA A 25 -16.76 -19.31 -12.40
C ALA A 25 -15.62 -20.20 -11.89
N GLU A 26 -15.97 -21.32 -11.26
CA GLU A 26 -14.98 -22.30 -10.78
C GLU A 26 -14.01 -22.73 -11.90
N GLY A 27 -12.70 -22.65 -11.62
CA GLY A 27 -11.62 -22.98 -12.54
C GLY A 27 -11.20 -21.85 -13.49
N GLU A 28 -11.91 -20.72 -13.50
CA GLU A 28 -11.47 -19.52 -14.23
C GLU A 28 -10.48 -18.68 -13.42
N ARG A 29 -9.74 -17.81 -14.10
CA ARG A 29 -8.78 -16.92 -13.45
C ARG A 29 -9.46 -15.65 -12.96
N LEU A 30 -9.09 -15.25 -11.75
CA LEU A 30 -9.47 -13.96 -11.21
C LEU A 30 -8.68 -12.85 -11.89
N TRP A 31 -9.40 -11.81 -12.29
CA TRP A 31 -8.83 -10.59 -12.79
C TRP A 31 -9.46 -9.37 -12.08
N PRO A 32 -8.65 -8.39 -11.67
CA PRO A 32 -7.19 -8.43 -11.57
C PRO A 32 -6.72 -9.44 -10.50
N ARG A 33 -5.45 -9.85 -10.59
CA ARG A 33 -4.83 -10.69 -9.54
C ARG A 33 -4.93 -9.98 -8.19
N VAL A 34 -5.19 -10.74 -7.14
CA VAL A 34 -5.29 -10.18 -5.80
C VAL A 34 -3.93 -9.66 -5.35
N SER A 35 -3.93 -8.44 -4.83
CA SER A 35 -2.80 -7.83 -4.14
C SER A 35 -3.07 -7.73 -2.64
N ASP A 36 -2.00 -7.64 -1.84
CA ASP A 36 -2.11 -7.53 -0.38
C ASP A 36 -2.80 -6.22 0.09
N ARG A 37 -3.11 -5.31 -0.82
CA ARG A 37 -3.55 -3.93 -0.52
C ARG A 37 -5.04 -3.72 -0.68
N GLU A 38 -5.72 -4.72 -1.20
CA GLU A 38 -7.18 -4.77 -1.39
C GLU A 38 -7.81 -5.93 -0.60
N VAL A 39 -7.00 -6.61 0.21
CA VAL A 39 -7.46 -7.64 1.13
C VAL A 39 -7.63 -7.09 2.53
N VAL A 40 -8.59 -7.67 3.26
CA VAL A 40 -8.78 -7.41 4.69
C VAL A 40 -8.66 -8.75 5.41
N ASP A 41 -7.70 -8.84 6.34
CA ASP A 41 -7.48 -10.03 7.16
C ASP A 41 -8.45 -10.07 8.33
N ILE A 42 -9.31 -11.09 8.34
CA ILE A 42 -10.37 -11.26 9.35
C ILE A 42 -10.19 -12.61 10.04
N PRO A 43 -10.38 -12.71 11.37
CA PRO A 43 -10.42 -13.99 12.05
C PRO A 43 -11.42 -14.95 11.38
N ILE A 44 -10.99 -16.16 11.06
CA ILE A 44 -11.79 -17.14 10.30
C ILE A 44 -13.14 -17.44 10.97
N VAL A 45 -13.20 -17.38 12.30
CA VAL A 45 -14.43 -17.58 13.07
C VAL A 45 -15.45 -16.48 12.75
N GLU A 46 -15.02 -15.22 12.70
CA GLU A 46 -15.91 -14.10 12.37
C GLU A 46 -16.41 -14.19 10.92
N VAL A 47 -15.54 -14.61 9.99
CA VAL A 47 -15.95 -14.81 8.60
C VAL A 47 -16.98 -15.93 8.47
N ARG A 48 -16.82 -17.04 9.17
CA ARG A 48 -17.78 -18.16 9.18
C ARG A 48 -19.06 -17.88 9.96
N GLU A 49 -19.05 -16.91 10.86
CA GLU A 49 -20.27 -16.44 11.51
C GLU A 49 -21.03 -15.47 10.58
N ALA A 50 -20.31 -14.63 9.83
CA ALA A 50 -20.87 -13.68 8.89
C ALA A 50 -21.39 -14.34 7.60
N LEU A 51 -20.61 -15.28 7.06
CA LEU A 51 -20.95 -16.16 5.95
C LEU A 51 -21.50 -17.44 6.59
N GLN A 52 -22.80 -17.69 6.51
CA GLN A 52 -23.43 -18.85 7.15
C GLN A 52 -22.68 -20.14 6.74
N GLU A 53 -22.63 -21.17 7.60
CA GLU A 53 -21.77 -22.36 7.37
C GLU A 53 -21.95 -23.00 5.98
N ASP A 54 -23.18 -23.00 5.47
CA ASP A 54 -23.59 -23.55 4.18
C ASP A 54 -23.40 -22.60 2.97
N ASP A 55 -22.99 -21.35 3.21
CA ASP A 55 -22.81 -20.37 2.13
C ASP A 55 -21.70 -20.82 1.19
N ALA A 56 -22.02 -20.82 -0.11
CA ALA A 56 -21.03 -21.01 -1.16
C ALA A 56 -20.14 -19.77 -1.23
N VAL A 57 -18.82 -19.98 -1.09
CA VAL A 57 -17.80 -18.95 -1.11
C VAL A 57 -16.79 -19.25 -2.22
N CYS A 58 -16.36 -18.19 -2.89
CA CYS A 58 -15.32 -18.27 -3.92
C CYS A 58 -13.97 -18.05 -3.23
N ARG A 59 -13.08 -19.05 -3.24
CA ARG A 59 -11.69 -18.88 -2.73
C ARG A 59 -10.69 -18.96 -3.87
N LEU A 60 -9.54 -18.32 -3.70
CA LEU A 60 -8.41 -18.52 -4.60
C LEU A 60 -7.78 -19.89 -4.36
N ALA A 61 -7.47 -20.58 -5.45
CA ALA A 61 -6.77 -21.84 -5.44
C ALA A 61 -5.29 -21.66 -5.07
N ALA A 62 -4.61 -22.78 -4.81
CA ALA A 62 -3.20 -22.79 -4.43
C ALA A 62 -2.24 -22.19 -5.49
N ASP A 63 -2.68 -22.00 -6.73
CA ASP A 63 -1.90 -21.31 -7.77
C ASP A 63 -1.96 -19.78 -7.66
N GLY A 64 -2.83 -19.25 -6.79
CA GLY A 64 -3.01 -17.81 -6.53
C GLY A 64 -3.73 -17.05 -7.64
N ASP A 65 -4.17 -17.74 -8.71
CA ASP A 65 -4.72 -17.11 -9.91
C ASP A 65 -6.13 -17.63 -10.24
N THR A 66 -6.41 -18.91 -10.00
CA THR A 66 -7.71 -19.52 -10.30
C THR A 66 -8.62 -19.52 -9.08
N VAL A 67 -9.93 -19.53 -9.31
CA VAL A 67 -10.92 -19.64 -8.24
C VAL A 67 -11.49 -21.04 -8.12
N GLU A 68 -11.81 -21.43 -6.88
CA GLU A 68 -12.51 -22.65 -6.56
C GLU A 68 -13.70 -22.33 -5.64
N LEU A 69 -14.82 -23.02 -5.89
CA LEU A 69 -16.02 -22.88 -5.06
C LEU A 69 -15.91 -23.83 -3.86
N THR A 70 -16.13 -23.29 -2.67
CA THR A 70 -16.14 -24.07 -1.44
C THR A 70 -17.26 -23.58 -0.52
N GLN A 71 -17.46 -24.21 0.64
CA GLN A 71 -18.39 -23.73 1.66
C GLN A 71 -17.62 -22.98 2.75
N ALA A 72 -18.27 -22.03 3.43
CA ALA A 72 -17.65 -21.24 4.49
C ALA A 72 -17.02 -22.13 5.60
N GLU A 73 -17.67 -23.25 5.95
CA GLU A 73 -17.14 -24.21 6.93
C GLU A 73 -15.80 -24.84 6.52
N HIS A 74 -15.50 -24.90 5.21
CA HIS A 74 -14.30 -25.52 4.65
C HIS A 74 -13.12 -24.55 4.49
N LEU A 75 -13.32 -23.26 4.77
CA LEU A 75 -12.24 -22.26 4.76
C LEU A 75 -11.13 -22.64 5.75
N ARG A 76 -9.88 -22.29 5.45
CA ARG A 76 -8.72 -22.54 6.32
C ARG A 76 -7.95 -21.24 6.55
N PRO A 77 -7.22 -21.12 7.67
CA PRO A 77 -6.31 -20.00 7.86
C PRO A 77 -5.36 -19.82 6.68
N GLY A 78 -5.24 -18.59 6.19
CA GLY A 78 -4.46 -18.23 5.00
C GLY A 78 -5.21 -18.35 3.67
N ASP A 79 -6.45 -18.85 3.66
CA ASP A 79 -7.27 -18.81 2.44
C ASP A 79 -7.59 -17.35 2.06
N GLN A 80 -7.53 -17.06 0.75
CA GLN A 80 -7.98 -15.79 0.20
C GLN A 80 -9.37 -15.98 -0.42
N VAL A 81 -10.34 -15.20 0.02
CA VAL A 81 -11.75 -15.33 -0.37
C VAL A 81 -12.17 -14.11 -1.19
N VAL A 82 -12.82 -14.37 -2.32
CA VAL A 82 -13.38 -13.37 -3.22
C VAL A 82 -14.85 -13.16 -2.89
N ILE A 83 -15.18 -11.95 -2.44
CA ILE A 83 -16.51 -11.53 -2.05
C ILE A 83 -17.12 -10.64 -3.14
N PRO A 84 -18.31 -10.94 -3.64
CA PRO A 84 -19.04 -10.01 -4.50
C PRO A 84 -19.25 -8.65 -3.81
N THR A 85 -19.01 -7.53 -4.50
CA THR A 85 -19.19 -6.19 -3.91
C THR A 85 -20.61 -5.88 -3.42
N ASP A 86 -21.63 -6.57 -3.93
CA ASP A 86 -23.02 -6.47 -3.48
C ASP A 86 -23.35 -7.34 -2.25
N ARG A 87 -22.39 -8.14 -1.74
CA ARG A 87 -22.57 -8.96 -0.53
C ARG A 87 -22.53 -8.12 0.76
N GLY A 88 -21.80 -7.00 0.76
CA GLY A 88 -21.57 -6.17 1.94
C GLY A 88 -20.41 -6.69 2.79
N LEU A 89 -20.63 -6.80 4.10
CA LEU A 89 -19.65 -7.21 5.13
C LEU A 89 -18.53 -6.19 5.43
N LEU A 90 -18.53 -5.07 4.71
CA LEU A 90 -17.59 -3.97 4.90
C LEU A 90 -18.35 -2.64 4.81
N ASP A 91 -18.03 -1.71 5.70
CA ASP A 91 -18.49 -0.33 5.63
C ASP A 91 -17.31 0.66 5.75
N CYS A 92 -17.60 1.96 5.89
CA CYS A 92 -16.57 3.00 5.98
C CYS A 92 -15.70 2.94 7.25
N PHE A 93 -16.03 2.08 8.22
CA PHE A 93 -15.25 1.83 9.43
C PHE A 93 -14.50 0.49 9.40
N GLY A 94 -14.70 -0.32 8.35
CA GLY A 94 -14.01 -1.60 8.14
C GLY A 94 -14.95 -2.79 8.19
N TRP A 95 -14.47 -3.90 8.75
CA TRP A 95 -15.22 -5.16 8.84
C TRP A 95 -16.46 -5.01 9.70
N THR A 96 -17.62 -5.19 9.07
CA THR A 96 -18.93 -5.10 9.70
C THR A 96 -19.80 -6.23 9.16
N PRO A 97 -19.90 -7.39 9.86
CA PRO A 97 -20.63 -8.58 9.41
C PRO A 97 -22.09 -8.35 9.00
N ASN A 98 -22.73 -7.32 9.56
CA ASN A 98 -24.13 -6.99 9.30
C ASN A 98 -24.32 -5.90 8.22
N ALA A 99 -23.23 -5.37 7.66
CA ALA A 99 -23.32 -4.37 6.61
C ALA A 99 -23.82 -5.02 5.32
N THR A 100 -24.86 -4.45 4.72
CA THR A 100 -25.44 -4.92 3.45
C THR A 100 -25.22 -3.93 2.30
N GLY A 101 -24.45 -2.87 2.55
CA GLY A 101 -24.13 -1.86 1.54
C GLY A 101 -23.20 -2.41 0.46
N ARG A 102 -23.18 -1.79 -0.72
CA ARG A 102 -22.20 -2.13 -1.75
C ARG A 102 -20.81 -1.69 -1.30
N VAL A 103 -19.83 -2.55 -1.52
CA VAL A 103 -18.41 -2.31 -1.24
C VAL A 103 -17.71 -1.85 -2.50
N VAL A 104 -16.72 -0.99 -2.37
CA VAL A 104 -15.89 -0.54 -3.50
C VAL A 104 -14.99 -1.68 -3.97
N ASP A 105 -14.87 -1.87 -5.29
CA ASP A 105 -13.83 -2.72 -5.88
C ASP A 105 -12.61 -1.85 -6.17
N ALA A 106 -11.64 -1.88 -5.26
CA ALA A 106 -10.41 -1.09 -5.34
C ALA A 106 -9.54 -1.45 -6.56
N SER A 107 -9.74 -2.63 -7.15
CA SER A 107 -8.92 -3.10 -8.28
C SER A 107 -9.21 -2.34 -9.58
N LEU A 108 -10.43 -1.80 -9.75
CA LEU A 108 -10.85 -1.21 -11.02
C LEU A 108 -10.03 0.01 -11.41
N ALA A 109 -9.76 0.92 -10.47
CA ALA A 109 -9.08 2.19 -10.72
C ALA A 109 -7.69 2.03 -11.34
N GLY A 110 -6.99 0.91 -11.08
CA GLY A 110 -5.67 0.63 -11.63
C GLY A 110 -5.65 -0.26 -12.88
N HIS A 111 -6.76 -0.94 -13.19
CA HIS A 111 -6.76 -2.04 -14.17
C HIS A 111 -7.76 -1.88 -15.31
N GLY A 112 -8.94 -1.31 -15.05
CA GLY A 112 -10.00 -1.12 -16.03
C GLY A 112 -11.29 -1.82 -15.65
N LEU A 113 -12.18 -1.98 -16.64
CA LEU A 113 -13.55 -2.46 -16.42
C LEU A 113 -13.73 -3.86 -17.02
N PRO A 114 -14.14 -4.87 -16.24
CA PRO A 114 -14.53 -6.17 -16.79
C PRO A 114 -15.83 -6.02 -17.61
N LEU A 115 -15.82 -6.55 -18.83
CA LEU A 115 -16.98 -6.62 -19.71
C LEU A 115 -17.80 -7.86 -19.39
N ASP A 116 -18.44 -7.82 -18.24
CA ASP A 116 -19.43 -8.79 -17.79
C ASP A 116 -20.71 -8.06 -17.37
N ALA A 117 -21.86 -8.57 -17.80
CA ALA A 117 -23.15 -7.93 -17.54
C ALA A 117 -23.48 -7.89 -16.04
N THR A 118 -23.11 -8.94 -15.29
CA THR A 118 -23.34 -9.00 -13.84
C THR A 118 -22.42 -8.02 -13.12
N ALA A 119 -21.15 -7.93 -13.53
CA ALA A 119 -20.18 -7.01 -12.95
C ALA A 119 -20.56 -5.54 -13.16
N ILE A 120 -20.98 -5.16 -14.37
CA ILE A 120 -21.40 -3.78 -14.67
C ILE A 120 -22.65 -3.41 -13.85
N ARG A 121 -23.65 -4.31 -13.79
CA ARG A 121 -24.83 -4.10 -12.95
C ARG A 121 -24.48 -3.98 -11.46
N ARG A 122 -23.54 -4.79 -10.98
CA ARG A 122 -23.06 -4.76 -9.60
C ARG A 122 -22.34 -3.45 -9.28
N LEU A 123 -21.54 -2.94 -10.22
CA LEU A 123 -20.83 -1.67 -10.10
C LEU A 123 -21.80 -0.48 -10.04
N CYS A 124 -22.58 -0.26 -11.10
CA CYS A 124 -23.34 0.98 -11.31
C CYS A 124 -24.84 0.79 -11.58
N GLY A 125 -25.35 -0.44 -11.52
CA GLY A 125 -26.78 -0.73 -11.73
C GLY A 125 -27.25 -0.70 -13.18
N LEU A 126 -26.36 -0.47 -14.14
CA LEU A 126 -26.70 -0.46 -15.56
C LEU A 126 -26.93 -1.89 -16.10
N GLU A 127 -27.98 -2.06 -16.90
CA GLU A 127 -28.31 -3.32 -17.59
C GLU A 127 -27.81 -3.28 -19.04
N LEU A 128 -26.52 -3.59 -19.26
CA LEU A 128 -25.88 -3.49 -20.58
C LEU A 128 -25.67 -4.84 -21.27
N GLY A 129 -26.40 -5.88 -20.88
CA GLY A 129 -26.15 -7.26 -21.31
C GLY A 129 -26.14 -7.46 -22.83
N SER A 130 -27.03 -6.79 -23.57
CA SER A 130 -27.05 -6.86 -25.04
C SER A 130 -25.80 -6.22 -25.66
N LEU A 131 -25.36 -5.07 -25.14
CA LEU A 131 -24.18 -4.37 -25.63
C LEU A 131 -22.90 -5.13 -25.31
N VAL A 132 -22.81 -5.72 -24.11
CA VAL A 132 -21.70 -6.61 -23.73
C VAL A 132 -21.66 -7.81 -24.69
N SER A 133 -22.81 -8.45 -24.95
CA SER A 133 -22.88 -9.56 -25.91
C SER A 133 -22.40 -9.16 -27.30
N THR A 134 -22.84 -8.01 -27.84
CA THR A 134 -22.37 -7.50 -29.14
C THR A 134 -20.87 -7.20 -29.14
N THR A 135 -20.35 -6.68 -28.03
CA THR A 135 -18.92 -6.35 -27.90
C THR A 135 -18.02 -7.60 -27.93
N LEU A 136 -18.56 -8.74 -27.47
CA LEU A 136 -17.85 -10.01 -27.36
C LEU A 136 -18.15 -10.99 -28.50
N GLN A 137 -18.92 -10.57 -29.51
CA GLN A 137 -19.18 -11.40 -30.70
C GLN A 137 -17.89 -11.72 -31.46
N VAL A 138 -17.86 -12.94 -32.00
CA VAL A 138 -16.80 -13.48 -32.83
C VAL A 138 -17.41 -14.03 -34.13
N ASP A 139 -16.67 -13.94 -35.23
CA ASP A 139 -17.08 -14.45 -36.53
C ASP A 139 -16.91 -15.98 -36.65
N GLU A 140 -17.21 -16.54 -37.83
CA GLU A 140 -17.12 -17.98 -38.10
C GLU A 140 -15.70 -18.55 -37.92
N ASP A 141 -14.67 -17.71 -38.04
CA ASP A 141 -13.26 -18.07 -37.87
C ASP A 141 -12.80 -17.89 -36.40
N GLY A 142 -13.69 -17.42 -35.52
CA GLY A 142 -13.39 -17.15 -34.11
C GLY A 142 -12.64 -15.84 -33.88
N GLU A 143 -12.58 -14.96 -34.87
CA GLU A 143 -11.98 -13.63 -34.77
C GLU A 143 -13.02 -12.60 -34.28
N PRO A 144 -12.59 -11.55 -33.55
CA PRO A 144 -13.45 -10.43 -33.17
C PRO A 144 -14.32 -9.88 -34.30
N GLU A 145 -15.65 -10.01 -34.16
CA GLU A 145 -16.57 -9.37 -35.10
C GLU A 145 -16.44 -7.85 -34.95
N GLN A 146 -16.08 -7.16 -36.03
CA GLN A 146 -15.85 -5.71 -36.00
C GLN A 146 -17.13 -4.91 -36.24
N ASP A 147 -18.14 -5.52 -36.87
CA ASP A 147 -19.41 -4.87 -37.16
C ASP A 147 -20.18 -4.61 -35.86
N GLY A 148 -20.61 -3.37 -35.63
CA GLY A 148 -21.31 -2.95 -34.41
C GLY A 148 -20.48 -2.94 -33.10
N ARG A 149 -19.32 -3.61 -33.02
CA ARG A 149 -18.50 -3.69 -31.79
C ARG A 149 -18.01 -2.33 -31.30
N GLN A 150 -17.48 -1.49 -32.19
CA GLN A 150 -17.00 -0.15 -31.81
C GLN A 150 -18.14 0.74 -31.33
N GLU A 151 -19.32 0.63 -31.95
CA GLU A 151 -20.52 1.38 -31.56
C GLU A 151 -21.05 0.90 -30.20
N ALA A 152 -21.04 -0.42 -29.95
CA ALA A 152 -21.41 -1.00 -28.67
C ALA A 152 -20.49 -0.53 -27.54
N VAL A 153 -19.17 -0.54 -27.75
CA VAL A 153 -18.18 -0.01 -26.78
C VAL A 153 -18.39 1.47 -26.52
N ALA A 154 -18.60 2.28 -27.57
CA ALA A 154 -18.88 3.71 -27.42
C ALA A 154 -20.15 3.95 -26.59
N THR A 155 -21.21 3.17 -26.85
CA THR A 155 -22.47 3.24 -26.11
C THR A 155 -22.30 2.83 -24.64
N ILE A 156 -21.52 1.79 -24.35
CA ILE A 156 -21.19 1.39 -22.98
C ILE A 156 -20.47 2.53 -22.25
N LEU A 157 -19.44 3.13 -22.87
CA LEU A 157 -18.68 4.22 -22.28
C LEU A 157 -19.54 5.47 -22.03
N GLU A 158 -20.45 5.80 -22.95
CA GLU A 158 -21.40 6.91 -22.77
C GLU A 158 -22.36 6.63 -21.61
N ALA A 159 -22.92 5.42 -21.54
CA ALA A 159 -23.81 5.02 -20.45
C ALA A 159 -23.12 5.08 -19.08
N LEU A 160 -21.86 4.65 -18.99
CA LEU A 160 -21.07 4.73 -17.75
C LEU A 160 -20.84 6.17 -17.30
N ARG A 161 -20.49 7.07 -18.24
CA ARG A 161 -20.28 8.50 -17.93
C ARG A 161 -21.57 9.21 -17.51
N GLY A 162 -22.72 8.72 -17.96
CA GLY A 162 -24.04 9.25 -17.60
C GLY A 162 -24.67 8.58 -16.37
N ALA A 163 -24.04 7.57 -15.78
CA ALA A 163 -24.56 6.86 -14.61
C ALA A 163 -24.33 7.64 -13.32
N ASP A 164 -25.19 7.40 -12.34
CA ASP A 164 -24.98 7.87 -10.97
C ASP A 164 -23.66 7.30 -10.43
N THR A 165 -22.94 8.12 -9.64
CA THR A 165 -21.66 7.74 -9.04
C THR A 165 -21.81 6.49 -8.17
N PRO A 166 -21.05 5.41 -8.44
CA PRO A 166 -21.10 4.20 -7.64
C PRO A 166 -20.71 4.41 -6.17
N THR A 167 -21.23 3.56 -5.28
CA THR A 167 -20.88 3.60 -3.85
C THR A 167 -19.38 3.42 -3.66
N GLY A 168 -18.78 4.29 -2.84
CA GLY A 168 -17.34 4.27 -2.56
C GLY A 168 -16.48 5.05 -3.55
N TRP A 169 -17.09 5.68 -4.57
CA TRP A 169 -16.43 6.60 -5.49
C TRP A 169 -16.90 8.04 -5.22
N THR A 170 -16.00 9.00 -5.39
CA THR A 170 -16.38 10.41 -5.57
C THR A 170 -16.81 10.68 -7.01
N GLU A 171 -17.53 11.79 -7.25
CA GLU A 171 -17.92 12.20 -8.61
C GLU A 171 -16.70 12.36 -9.52
N ASP A 172 -15.62 12.96 -9.00
CA ASP A 172 -14.36 13.17 -9.74
C ASP A 172 -13.66 11.85 -10.05
N GLU A 173 -13.51 10.94 -9.07
CA GLU A 173 -12.87 9.63 -9.29
C GLU A 173 -13.63 8.79 -10.32
N TRP A 174 -14.97 8.80 -10.27
CA TRP A 174 -15.79 8.07 -11.24
C TRP A 174 -15.65 8.64 -12.65
N LEU A 175 -15.67 9.97 -12.76
CA LEU A 175 -15.50 10.66 -14.04
C LEU A 175 -14.10 10.40 -14.62
N ASP A 176 -13.07 10.44 -13.80
CA ASP A 176 -11.70 10.17 -14.22
C ASP A 176 -11.53 8.71 -14.66
N PHE A 177 -12.05 7.75 -13.90
CA PHE A 177 -12.04 6.34 -14.28
C PHE A 177 -12.72 6.08 -15.62
N THR A 178 -13.95 6.59 -15.81
CA THR A 178 -14.70 6.39 -17.07
C THR A 178 -14.11 7.12 -18.27
N ARG A 179 -13.33 8.19 -18.05
CA ARG A 179 -12.52 8.85 -19.10
C ARG A 179 -11.25 8.09 -19.42
N ALA A 180 -10.66 7.44 -18.42
CA ALA A 180 -9.42 6.69 -18.57
C ALA A 180 -9.64 5.36 -19.31
N LEU A 181 -10.85 4.80 -19.33
CA LEU A 181 -11.15 3.58 -20.09
C LEU A 181 -10.91 3.75 -21.60
N ALA A 182 -10.10 2.85 -22.16
CA ALA A 182 -9.82 2.78 -23.58
C ALA A 182 -11.05 2.28 -24.35
N PRO A 183 -11.37 2.85 -25.52
CA PRO A 183 -12.42 2.34 -26.41
C PRO A 183 -11.93 1.11 -27.20
N VAL A 184 -11.20 0.21 -26.54
CA VAL A 184 -10.64 -1.01 -27.10
C VAL A 184 -10.95 -2.14 -26.12
N VAL A 185 -11.29 -3.30 -26.67
CA VAL A 185 -11.65 -4.48 -25.88
C VAL A 185 -10.48 -5.44 -25.87
N GLU A 186 -9.96 -5.73 -24.68
CA GLU A 186 -8.97 -6.77 -24.46
C GLU A 186 -9.70 -8.09 -24.16
N GLN A 187 -9.43 -9.14 -24.94
CA GLN A 187 -10.04 -10.47 -24.79
C GLN A 187 -8.97 -11.54 -24.55
N PRO A 188 -8.45 -11.65 -23.32
CA PRO A 188 -7.57 -12.74 -22.94
C PRO A 188 -8.30 -14.10 -22.97
N ARG A 189 -7.58 -15.18 -23.27
CA ARG A 189 -8.17 -16.53 -23.42
C ARG A 189 -8.68 -17.18 -22.12
N PHE A 190 -8.15 -16.77 -20.97
CA PHE A 190 -8.38 -17.44 -19.69
C PHE A 190 -8.84 -16.47 -18.59
N GLU A 191 -9.14 -15.23 -18.95
CA GLU A 191 -9.55 -14.16 -18.03
C GLU A 191 -10.76 -13.44 -18.62
N VAL A 192 -11.42 -12.62 -17.80
CA VAL A 192 -12.55 -11.81 -18.24
C VAL A 192 -12.14 -10.81 -19.34
N PRO A 193 -12.91 -10.70 -20.44
CA PRO A 193 -12.80 -9.60 -21.38
C PRO A 193 -12.97 -8.26 -20.68
N ARG A 194 -12.32 -7.20 -21.15
CA ARG A 194 -12.28 -5.92 -20.43
C ARG A 194 -12.04 -4.72 -21.33
N LEU A 195 -12.39 -3.55 -20.82
CA LEU A 195 -11.89 -2.26 -21.29
C LEU A 195 -10.69 -1.87 -20.41
N PRO A 196 -9.46 -1.85 -20.94
CA PRO A 196 -8.29 -1.45 -20.18
C PRO A 196 -8.29 0.06 -19.96
N ILE A 197 -7.50 0.55 -19.02
CA ILE A 197 -7.23 1.99 -18.87
C ILE A 197 -6.16 2.42 -19.88
N LEU A 198 -6.38 3.55 -20.57
CA LEU A 198 -5.38 4.24 -21.39
C LEU A 198 -4.25 4.71 -20.48
N THR A 199 -3.13 4.00 -20.53
CA THR A 199 -1.91 4.40 -19.83
C THR A 199 -1.26 5.58 -20.55
N GLY A 200 -1.74 6.79 -20.26
CA GLY A 200 -0.83 7.94 -20.16
C GLY A 200 -0.03 7.84 -18.87
N GLU A 201 1.08 8.57 -18.75
CA GLU A 201 1.99 8.62 -17.59
C GLU A 201 1.34 8.86 -16.21
N ALA A 202 0.01 9.01 -16.14
CA ALA A 202 -0.81 9.16 -14.93
C ALA A 202 -1.15 7.84 -14.19
N ALA A 203 -0.90 6.66 -14.75
CA ALA A 203 -1.22 5.37 -14.11
C ALA A 203 -0.18 4.85 -13.08
N ARG A 204 0.75 5.70 -12.63
CA ARG A 204 1.70 5.35 -11.55
C ARG A 204 1.15 5.60 -10.13
N TYR A 205 -0.02 6.24 -10.01
CA TYR A 205 -0.51 6.76 -8.72
C TYR A 205 -1.34 5.79 -7.87
N SER A 206 -1.74 4.61 -8.36
CA SER A 206 -2.53 3.64 -7.56
C SER A 206 -1.72 2.44 -7.04
N ASN A 207 -0.49 2.24 -7.52
CA ASN A 207 0.31 1.05 -7.23
C ASN A 207 1.39 1.25 -6.15
N ASP A 208 1.41 2.40 -5.45
CA ASP A 208 2.59 2.83 -4.66
C ASP A 208 2.33 3.21 -3.19
N LEU A 209 1.92 2.23 -2.38
CA LEU A 209 1.56 2.31 -0.95
C LEU A 209 1.73 0.91 -0.34
N GLY A 210 2.99 0.46 -0.28
CA GLY A 210 3.42 -0.40 0.82
C GLY A 210 3.23 -1.91 0.67
N SER A 211 4.09 -2.56 -0.11
CA SER A 211 4.72 -3.80 0.37
C SER A 211 5.90 -3.43 1.28
N ASP A 212 6.18 -4.20 2.33
CA ASP A 212 7.26 -4.00 3.31
C ASP A 212 8.70 -3.94 2.70
N PHE A 213 8.82 -4.03 1.37
CA PHE A 213 10.05 -3.91 0.57
C PHE A 213 9.90 -3.01 -0.67
N ASP A 214 8.77 -2.28 -0.83
CA ASP A 214 8.43 -1.65 -2.12
C ASP A 214 9.15 -0.32 -2.43
N GLU A 215 9.87 0.26 -1.47
CA GLU A 215 10.63 1.49 -1.68
C GLU A 215 11.73 1.39 -2.75
N LEU A 216 12.14 0.17 -3.09
CA LEU A 216 13.21 -0.05 -4.05
C LEU A 216 12.69 -0.19 -5.49
N SER A 217 11.35 -0.28 -5.73
CA SER A 217 10.77 -0.65 -7.03
C SER A 217 9.71 0.32 -7.55
N LEU A 218 9.96 1.61 -7.54
CA LEU A 218 9.24 2.49 -8.46
C LEU A 218 10.27 3.22 -9.31
N ASN A 219 9.88 3.59 -10.54
CA ASN A 219 10.75 4.25 -11.52
C ASN A 219 11.05 5.69 -11.06
N ALA A 220 11.71 5.80 -9.91
CA ALA A 220 12.09 7.04 -9.28
C ALA A 220 13.44 7.47 -9.83
N ALA A 221 13.44 8.64 -10.45
CA ALA A 221 14.67 9.37 -10.68
C ALA A 221 15.43 9.51 -9.35
N LEU A 222 16.74 9.27 -9.37
CA LEU A 222 17.61 9.27 -8.20
C LEU A 222 17.51 10.60 -7.44
N ILE A 223 16.96 10.57 -6.23
CA ILE A 223 16.85 11.72 -5.33
C ILE A 223 17.93 11.60 -4.25
N VAL A 224 18.62 12.71 -3.99
CA VAL A 224 19.57 12.83 -2.88
C VAL A 224 18.81 12.70 -1.56
N LEU A 225 19.34 11.91 -0.62
CA LEU A 225 18.70 11.59 0.67
C LEU A 225 18.25 12.83 1.45
N GLU A 226 19.12 13.86 1.49
CA GLU A 226 18.82 15.11 2.17
C GLU A 226 17.69 15.89 1.48
N GLU A 227 17.71 16.01 0.15
CA GLU A 227 16.67 16.70 -0.62
C GLU A 227 15.30 16.02 -0.46
N HIS A 228 15.27 14.68 -0.49
CA HIS A 228 14.07 13.89 -0.22
C HIS A 228 13.52 14.18 1.17
N GLY A 229 14.36 14.05 2.21
CA GLY A 229 13.95 14.34 3.59
C GLY A 229 13.40 15.76 3.73
N GLN A 230 14.06 16.78 3.18
CA GLN A 230 13.58 18.16 3.25
C GLN A 230 12.23 18.35 2.57
N ALA A 231 12.01 17.72 1.41
CA ALA A 231 10.73 17.76 0.72
C ALA A 231 9.62 17.08 1.55
N VAL A 232 9.89 15.90 2.13
CA VAL A 232 8.93 15.18 2.99
C VAL A 232 8.60 15.98 4.23
N GLY A 233 9.61 16.52 4.94
CA GLY A 233 9.39 17.38 6.11
C GLY A 233 8.55 18.61 5.79
N SER A 234 8.87 19.30 4.68
CA SER A 234 8.11 20.48 4.23
C SER A 234 6.65 20.16 3.91
N LEU A 235 6.37 19.01 3.28
CA LEU A 235 5.01 18.59 2.98
C LEU A 235 4.27 18.12 4.24
N ALA A 236 4.92 17.38 5.13
CA ALA A 236 4.36 16.95 6.41
C ALA A 236 3.92 18.17 7.24
N ARG A 237 4.74 19.22 7.28
CA ARG A 237 4.39 20.50 7.91
C ARG A 237 3.14 21.12 7.30
N GLN A 238 3.08 21.22 5.97
CA GLN A 238 1.92 21.80 5.27
C GLN A 238 0.64 21.03 5.54
N ILE A 239 0.70 19.70 5.58
CA ILE A 239 -0.44 18.85 5.93
C ILE A 239 -0.88 19.15 7.36
N ALA A 240 0.07 19.15 8.32
CA ALA A 240 -0.19 19.42 9.73
C ALA A 240 -0.86 20.78 9.96
N GLU A 241 -0.36 21.83 9.32
CA GLU A 241 -0.93 23.18 9.40
C GLU A 241 -2.36 23.24 8.84
N ARG A 242 -2.62 22.56 7.71
CA ARG A 242 -3.94 22.54 7.07
C ARG A 242 -5.01 21.81 7.87
N ILE A 243 -4.62 20.74 8.58
CA ILE A 243 -5.55 20.02 9.47
C ILE A 243 -5.66 20.66 10.85
N GLY A 244 -4.92 21.76 11.11
CA GLY A 244 -5.03 22.55 12.33
C GLY A 244 -4.21 22.06 13.51
N LEU A 245 -3.09 21.36 13.29
CA LEU A 245 -2.15 21.03 14.36
C LEU A 245 -1.47 22.29 14.92
N SER A 246 -1.10 22.24 16.20
CA SER A 246 -0.32 23.30 16.85
C SER A 246 1.07 23.41 16.24
N GLU A 247 1.66 24.62 16.26
CA GLU A 247 3.03 24.88 15.79
C GLU A 247 4.03 23.82 16.25
N THR A 248 4.02 23.46 17.53
CA THR A 248 4.97 22.47 18.08
C THR A 248 4.79 21.07 17.52
N LEU A 249 3.56 20.64 17.20
CA LEU A 249 3.32 19.34 16.56
C LEU A 249 3.68 19.38 15.08
N SER A 250 3.44 20.52 14.41
CA SER A 250 3.88 20.76 13.04
C SER A 250 5.41 20.67 12.93
N GLU A 251 6.15 21.27 13.87
CA GLU A 251 7.62 21.15 13.96
C GLU A 251 8.07 19.69 14.18
N VAL A 252 7.33 18.90 14.98
CA VAL A 252 7.65 17.50 15.24
C VAL A 252 7.48 16.64 13.98
N VAL A 253 6.36 16.76 13.28
CA VAL A 253 6.11 15.96 12.06
C VAL A 253 6.99 16.42 10.89
N GLU A 254 7.31 17.71 10.82
CA GLU A 254 8.30 18.26 9.88
C GLU A 254 9.66 17.59 10.10
N CYS A 255 10.15 17.64 11.34
CA CYS A 255 11.43 17.05 11.70
C CYS A 255 11.44 15.52 11.52
N ALA A 256 10.33 14.84 11.82
CA ALA A 256 10.18 13.41 11.57
C ALA A 256 10.25 13.10 10.07
N GLY A 257 9.55 13.88 9.24
CA GLY A 257 9.62 13.77 7.78
C GLY A 257 11.01 14.02 7.22
N THR A 258 11.74 15.00 7.76
CA THR A 258 13.15 15.25 7.36
C THR A 258 14.07 14.10 7.73
N LEU A 259 13.81 13.42 8.84
CA LEU A 259 14.73 12.44 9.42
C LEU A 259 14.31 10.98 9.26
N HIS A 260 13.16 10.68 8.67
CA HIS A 260 12.61 9.32 8.60
C HIS A 260 13.60 8.32 7.96
N ASP A 261 14.31 8.79 6.94
CA ASP A 261 15.16 7.99 6.07
C ASP A 261 16.65 8.05 6.38
N ILE A 262 17.08 8.77 7.43
CA ILE A 262 18.52 9.01 7.69
C ILE A 262 19.31 7.71 7.97
N GLY A 263 18.64 6.63 8.37
CA GLY A 263 19.22 5.30 8.51
C GLY A 263 19.70 4.70 7.18
N LYS A 264 19.20 5.18 6.04
CA LYS A 264 19.71 4.83 4.71
C LYS A 264 21.17 5.28 4.52
N ALA A 265 21.72 6.15 5.37
CA ALA A 265 23.13 6.53 5.35
C ALA A 265 24.11 5.39 5.67
N ASP A 266 23.64 4.24 6.17
CA ASP A 266 24.51 3.07 6.37
C ASP A 266 25.17 2.64 5.05
N GLU A 267 26.50 2.47 5.06
CA GLU A 267 27.29 2.12 3.88
C GLU A 267 26.83 0.83 3.19
N ARG A 268 26.23 -0.12 3.93
CA ARG A 268 25.67 -1.35 3.37
C ARG A 268 24.35 -1.05 2.67
N PHE A 269 23.53 -0.17 3.23
CA PHE A 269 22.29 0.26 2.58
C PHE A 269 22.60 1.06 1.30
N GLN A 270 23.56 2.00 1.34
CA GLN A 270 23.99 2.74 0.15
C GLN A 270 24.59 1.84 -0.93
N ARG A 271 25.42 0.85 -0.57
CA ARG A 271 25.90 -0.16 -1.55
C ARG A 271 24.77 -1.03 -2.11
N TRP A 272 23.67 -1.17 -1.40
CA TRP A 272 22.49 -1.85 -1.90
C TRP A 272 21.71 -0.95 -2.87
N LEU A 273 21.61 0.35 -2.58
CA LEU A 273 20.95 1.33 -3.45
C LEU A 273 21.72 1.59 -4.74
N ASP A 274 23.04 1.70 -4.67
CA ASP A 274 23.95 1.92 -5.81
C ASP A 274 25.10 0.90 -5.83
N PRO A 275 24.84 -0.34 -6.28
CA PRO A 275 25.85 -1.40 -6.31
C PRO A 275 27.08 -1.10 -7.17
N GLU A 276 26.94 -0.19 -8.13
CA GLU A 276 27.99 0.17 -9.08
C GLU A 276 28.71 1.49 -8.73
N ALA A 277 28.35 2.12 -7.59
CA ALA A 277 28.90 3.40 -7.14
C ALA A 277 28.89 4.47 -8.26
N ARG A 278 27.78 4.55 -8.98
CA ARG A 278 27.59 5.44 -10.12
C ARG A 278 27.32 6.90 -9.71
N HIS A 279 26.97 7.16 -8.45
CA HIS A 279 26.52 8.46 -7.98
C HIS A 279 27.42 9.03 -6.88
N GLU A 280 27.53 10.36 -6.87
CA GLU A 280 28.13 11.12 -5.78
C GLU A 280 27.02 11.51 -4.78
N GLY A 281 27.19 11.17 -3.49
CA GLY A 281 26.24 11.50 -2.41
C GLY A 281 25.39 10.31 -1.93
N LEU A 282 24.64 10.53 -0.83
CA LEU A 282 23.73 9.52 -0.27
C LEU A 282 22.40 9.53 -1.04
N LEU A 283 21.96 8.34 -1.47
CA LEU A 283 20.71 8.17 -2.20
C LEU A 283 19.55 7.82 -1.27
N ALA A 284 18.34 8.28 -1.62
CA ALA A 284 17.09 7.86 -0.99
C ALA A 284 16.51 6.56 -1.58
N LYS A 285 16.79 6.28 -2.86
CA LYS A 285 16.18 5.19 -3.64
C LYS A 285 17.16 4.53 -4.62
N SER A 286 16.82 3.33 -5.10
CA SER A 286 17.58 2.55 -6.10
C SER A 286 16.82 2.46 -7.42
N ASP A 287 17.54 2.26 -8.53
CA ASP A 287 16.98 1.87 -9.84
C ASP A 287 17.05 0.35 -10.09
N THR A 288 17.50 -0.44 -9.10
CA THR A 288 17.75 -1.87 -9.27
C THR A 288 16.43 -2.62 -9.52
N PRO A 289 16.32 -3.46 -10.57
CA PRO A 289 15.13 -4.27 -10.81
C PRO A 289 14.88 -5.32 -9.70
N ARG A 290 13.60 -5.55 -9.33
CA ARG A 290 13.17 -6.49 -8.26
C ARG A 290 13.85 -7.86 -8.31
N HIS A 291 14.00 -8.45 -9.50
CA HIS A 291 14.61 -9.78 -9.66
C HIS A 291 16.08 -9.86 -9.21
N ARG A 292 16.77 -8.72 -9.05
CA ARG A 292 18.18 -8.66 -8.58
C ARG A 292 18.31 -8.26 -7.12
N TRP A 293 17.23 -7.93 -6.44
CA TRP A 293 17.29 -7.35 -5.09
C TRP A 293 17.92 -8.25 -4.06
N GLU A 294 17.52 -9.51 -3.99
CA GLU A 294 18.07 -10.40 -2.96
C GLU A 294 19.58 -10.64 -3.17
N ALA A 295 20.00 -10.72 -4.43
CA ALA A 295 21.41 -10.86 -4.79
C ALA A 295 22.22 -9.59 -4.48
N THR A 296 21.70 -8.41 -4.82
CA THR A 296 22.35 -7.11 -4.55
C THR A 296 22.37 -6.77 -3.06
N ARG A 297 21.29 -7.07 -2.33
CA ARG A 297 21.22 -6.98 -0.86
C ARG A 297 22.30 -7.81 -0.20
N ALA A 298 22.38 -9.09 -0.59
CA ALA A 298 23.36 -10.03 -0.05
C ALA A 298 24.80 -9.56 -0.36
N ALA A 299 25.06 -9.07 -1.57
CA ALA A 299 26.36 -8.51 -1.96
C ALA A 299 26.72 -7.23 -1.20
N ALA A 300 25.73 -6.38 -0.91
CA ALA A 300 25.90 -5.17 -0.10
C ALA A 300 26.16 -5.48 1.39
N GLY A 301 25.84 -6.70 1.84
CA GLY A 301 25.97 -7.12 3.22
C GLY A 301 24.87 -6.56 4.13
N TRP A 302 23.75 -6.12 3.57
CA TRP A 302 22.56 -5.73 4.34
C TRP A 302 21.86 -7.00 4.83
N PRO A 303 21.52 -7.16 6.12
CA PRO A 303 20.93 -8.40 6.63
C PRO A 303 19.50 -8.61 6.11
N ARG A 304 19.11 -9.87 5.97
CA ARG A 304 17.74 -10.21 5.53
C ARG A 304 16.75 -9.78 6.62
N GLY A 305 15.72 -9.03 6.24
CA GLY A 305 14.77 -8.43 7.18
C GLY A 305 15.29 -7.18 7.90
N GLY A 306 16.49 -6.70 7.55
CA GLY A 306 17.05 -5.46 8.07
C GLY A 306 16.23 -4.24 7.65
N ARG A 307 15.98 -3.34 8.60
CA ARG A 307 15.03 -2.22 8.48
C ARG A 307 15.76 -0.90 8.73
N HIS A 308 15.76 0.01 7.77
CA HIS A 308 16.55 1.24 7.86
C HIS A 308 15.97 2.22 8.89
N GLU A 309 14.65 2.15 9.14
CA GLU A 309 13.96 2.98 10.14
C GLU A 309 14.45 2.74 11.58
N ASP A 310 14.98 1.55 11.88
CA ASP A 310 15.62 1.28 13.18
C ASP A 310 16.93 2.07 13.31
N LEU A 311 17.75 2.11 12.26
CA LEU A 311 18.95 2.94 12.23
C LEU A 311 18.60 4.43 12.26
N SER A 312 17.55 4.87 11.54
CA SER A 312 17.04 6.24 11.62
C SER A 312 16.67 6.61 13.05
N GLY A 313 15.89 5.76 13.73
CA GLY A 313 15.50 5.99 15.12
C GLY A 313 16.68 6.11 16.08
N ARG A 314 17.73 5.30 15.90
CA ARG A 314 18.96 5.38 16.71
C ARG A 314 19.75 6.66 16.45
N LEU A 315 19.89 7.06 15.20
CA LEU A 315 20.56 8.30 14.82
C LEU A 315 19.81 9.53 15.37
N VAL A 316 18.48 9.56 15.25
CA VAL A 316 17.65 10.62 15.85
C VAL A 316 17.83 10.69 17.37
N ARG A 317 17.90 9.54 18.05
CA ARG A 317 18.15 9.53 19.50
C ARG A 317 19.53 10.08 19.85
N ALA A 318 20.58 9.68 19.13
CA ALA A 318 21.93 10.20 19.32
C ALA A 318 22.01 11.71 19.04
N TRP A 319 21.27 12.19 18.03
CA TRP A 319 21.13 13.62 17.74
C TRP A 319 20.42 14.37 18.88
N LEU A 320 19.30 13.84 19.37
CA LEU A 320 18.51 14.43 20.45
C LEU A 320 19.30 14.51 21.76
N GLU A 321 20.25 13.61 22.03
CA GLU A 321 21.14 13.69 23.19
C GLU A 321 22.07 14.91 23.15
N GLN A 322 22.40 15.39 21.95
CA GLN A 322 23.27 16.54 21.73
C GLN A 322 22.49 17.85 21.48
N ASN A 323 21.18 17.74 21.18
CA ASN A 323 20.34 18.89 20.86
C ASN A 323 19.44 19.33 22.03
N SER A 324 19.84 20.41 22.69
CA SER A 324 19.10 20.98 23.83
C SER A 324 17.81 21.72 23.46
N ALA A 325 17.58 22.03 22.17
CA ALA A 325 16.34 22.68 21.73
C ALA A 325 15.11 21.75 21.95
N TRP A 326 15.32 20.45 21.88
CA TRP A 326 14.30 19.42 22.12
C TRP A 326 14.26 19.03 23.59
N SER A 327 13.83 19.95 24.45
CA SER A 327 13.81 19.75 25.91
C SER A 327 12.55 19.01 26.42
N ASP A 328 11.45 19.06 25.67
CA ASP A 328 10.22 18.36 26.03
C ASP A 328 10.29 16.86 25.73
N GLN A 329 10.07 16.02 26.75
CA GLN A 329 10.19 14.57 26.62
C GLN A 329 9.10 13.96 25.73
N VAL A 330 7.89 14.52 25.70
CA VAL A 330 6.80 14.03 24.86
C VAL A 330 7.12 14.28 23.39
N HIS A 331 7.64 15.45 23.05
CA HIS A 331 8.03 15.78 21.67
C HIS A 331 9.25 14.96 21.21
N ARG A 332 10.24 14.73 22.09
CA ARG A 332 11.35 13.80 21.79
C ARG A 332 10.86 12.38 21.52
N ASP A 333 9.98 11.88 22.38
CA ASP A 333 9.37 10.55 22.21
C ASP A 333 8.59 10.47 20.91
N LEU A 334 7.78 11.50 20.60
CA LEU A 334 6.97 11.54 19.40
C LEU A 334 7.84 11.56 18.15
N LEU A 335 8.87 12.42 18.09
CA LEU A 335 9.81 12.49 16.97
C LEU A 335 10.44 11.12 16.69
N VAL A 336 11.02 10.48 17.71
CA VAL A 336 11.64 9.16 17.54
C VAL A 336 10.61 8.12 17.11
N HIS A 337 9.40 8.16 17.68
CA HIS A 337 8.35 7.21 17.32
C HIS A 337 7.94 7.34 15.85
N LEU A 338 7.66 8.56 15.37
CA LEU A 338 7.27 8.81 13.99
C LEU A 338 8.35 8.38 13.00
N VAL A 339 9.63 8.63 13.32
CA VAL A 339 10.76 8.14 12.51
C VAL A 339 10.84 6.62 12.53
N VAL A 340 10.54 5.95 13.63
CA VAL A 340 10.62 4.48 13.72
C VAL A 340 9.41 3.78 13.09
N SER A 341 8.23 4.42 13.09
CA SER A 341 6.98 3.79 12.64
C SER A 341 6.54 4.15 11.23
N HIS A 342 7.34 4.90 10.47
CA HIS A 342 6.95 5.35 9.12
C HIS A 342 6.69 4.19 8.13
N HIS A 343 7.29 3.01 8.34
CA HIS A 343 7.00 1.77 7.60
C HIS A 343 5.99 0.84 8.30
N GLY A 344 5.20 1.34 9.25
CA GLY A 344 4.14 0.58 9.93
C GLY A 344 4.62 -0.42 10.99
N LYS A 345 5.93 -0.52 11.26
CA LYS A 345 6.49 -1.25 12.42
C LYS A 345 6.66 -0.30 13.62
N GLY A 346 7.28 -0.75 14.71
CA GLY A 346 7.51 0.09 15.89
C GLY A 346 6.30 0.25 16.82
N ARG A 347 5.21 -0.51 16.59
CA ARG A 347 3.98 -0.55 17.39
C ARG A 347 3.75 -1.93 18.03
N PRO A 348 4.50 -2.35 19.07
CA PRO A 348 5.45 -1.56 19.85
C PRO A 348 6.93 -1.81 19.51
N LEU A 349 7.26 -2.66 18.54
CA LEU A 349 8.65 -3.05 18.25
C LEU A 349 8.92 -3.07 16.75
N VAL A 350 10.19 -2.79 16.40
CA VAL A 350 10.73 -3.12 15.08
C VAL A 350 11.33 -4.52 15.16
N PRO A 351 11.04 -5.43 14.21
CA PRO A 351 11.68 -6.74 14.15
C PRO A 351 13.19 -6.62 14.00
N SER A 352 13.95 -7.38 14.81
CA SER A 352 15.41 -7.46 14.67
C SER A 352 15.81 -8.32 13.47
N ALA A 353 16.95 -8.00 12.86
CA ALA A 353 17.57 -8.83 11.82
C ALA A 353 18.90 -9.41 12.32
N ALA A 354 19.19 -10.67 11.95
CA ALA A 354 20.48 -11.27 12.26
C ALA A 354 21.59 -10.59 11.45
N ASP A 355 22.42 -9.79 12.12
CA ASP A 355 23.43 -8.94 11.50
C ASP A 355 24.79 -9.11 12.20
N GLY A 356 24.87 -8.80 13.49
CA GLY A 356 26.10 -8.95 14.28
C GLY A 356 27.21 -8.01 13.83
N SER A 357 26.85 -6.91 13.17
CA SER A 357 27.78 -5.90 12.68
C SER A 357 28.43 -5.14 13.83
N ALA A 358 29.76 -5.03 13.83
CA ALA A 358 30.49 -4.18 14.77
C ALA A 358 30.67 -2.73 14.28
N ARG A 359 30.00 -2.35 13.17
CA ARG A 359 30.14 -1.02 12.54
C ARG A 359 29.26 0.02 13.22
N LEU A 360 29.59 1.28 12.98
CA LEU A 360 28.73 2.42 13.25
C LEU A 360 28.11 2.91 11.93
N VAL A 361 26.89 3.42 12.01
CA VAL A 361 26.30 4.28 10.99
C VAL A 361 26.54 5.72 11.44
N SER A 362 26.99 6.58 10.52
CA SER A 362 27.27 7.99 10.80
C SER A 362 26.67 8.88 9.73
N THR A 363 26.14 10.03 10.15
CA THR A 363 25.62 11.06 9.24
C THR A 363 25.64 12.43 9.93
N GLU A 364 25.50 13.49 9.16
CA GLU A 364 25.37 14.85 9.69
C GLU A 364 23.88 15.24 9.75
N VAL A 365 23.42 15.72 10.90
CA VAL A 365 22.07 16.26 11.08
C VAL A 365 22.18 17.69 11.57
N ASN A 366 21.82 18.66 10.72
CA ASN A 366 21.89 20.10 11.01
C ASN A 366 23.28 20.54 11.52
N GLY A 367 24.36 20.16 10.83
CA GLY A 367 25.72 20.52 11.25
C GLY A 367 26.28 19.68 12.39
N THR A 368 25.53 18.71 12.91
CA THR A 368 25.95 17.83 14.02
C THR A 368 26.24 16.44 13.50
N LEU A 369 27.49 15.99 13.62
CA LEU A 369 27.86 14.60 13.34
C LEU A 369 27.24 13.68 14.40
N VAL A 370 26.46 12.71 13.95
CA VAL A 370 25.79 11.72 14.80
C VAL A 370 26.17 10.32 14.38
N GLU A 371 26.40 9.46 15.38
CA GLU A 371 26.83 8.08 15.18
C GLU A 371 25.97 7.14 16.03
N ALA A 372 25.66 5.97 15.48
CA ALA A 372 24.94 4.93 16.20
C ALA A 372 25.43 3.52 15.81
N PRO A 373 25.29 2.51 16.68
CA PRO A 373 25.58 1.12 16.31
C PRO A 373 24.72 0.67 15.13
N ALA A 374 25.38 0.13 14.11
CA ALA A 374 24.75 -0.32 12.86
C ALA A 374 24.17 -1.75 12.96
N ASP A 375 24.35 -2.44 14.10
CA ASP A 375 23.87 -3.81 14.30
C ASP A 375 22.34 -3.86 14.37
N LEU A 376 21.71 -4.40 13.33
CA LEU A 376 20.26 -4.57 13.24
C LEU A 376 19.73 -5.72 14.12
N ALA A 377 20.61 -6.44 14.83
CA ALA A 377 20.20 -7.39 15.87
C ALA A 377 19.85 -6.71 17.20
N VAL A 378 20.29 -5.46 17.41
CA VAL A 378 20.01 -4.70 18.63
C VAL A 378 18.54 -4.25 18.63
N ILE A 379 17.85 -4.41 19.77
CA ILE A 379 16.44 -4.05 19.92
C ILE A 379 16.31 -2.80 20.79
N ASP A 380 15.53 -1.81 20.35
CA ASP A 380 15.14 -0.68 21.21
C ASP A 380 14.08 -1.12 22.23
N TRP A 381 14.52 -1.65 23.37
CA TRP A 381 13.64 -2.01 24.49
C TRP A 381 12.91 -0.82 25.12
N SER A 382 13.25 0.43 24.76
CA SER A 382 12.50 1.60 25.20
C SER A 382 11.30 1.94 24.29
N GLN A 383 11.25 1.42 23.06
CA GLN A 383 10.16 1.69 22.11
C GLN A 383 8.78 1.29 22.67
N PRO A 384 8.57 0.13 23.34
CA PRO A 384 7.25 -0.20 23.87
C PRO A 384 6.74 0.78 24.91
N ARG A 385 7.63 1.26 25.78
CA ARG A 385 7.28 2.28 26.79
C ARG A 385 7.02 3.63 26.13
N ARG A 386 7.80 4.01 25.11
CA ARG A 386 7.59 5.21 24.29
C ARG A 386 6.21 5.18 23.62
N PHE A 387 5.90 4.10 22.91
CA PHE A 387 4.60 3.88 22.26
C PHE A 387 3.44 3.96 23.25
N ARG A 388 3.57 3.33 24.43
CA ARG A 388 2.53 3.42 25.46
C ARG A 388 2.32 4.86 25.95
N ARG A 389 3.39 5.59 26.28
CA ARG A 389 3.30 6.99 26.74
C ARG A 389 2.64 7.89 25.69
N LEU A 390 2.96 7.70 24.42
CA LEU A 390 2.37 8.47 23.33
C LEU A 390 0.89 8.14 23.14
N ASN A 391 0.48 6.88 23.28
CA ASN A 391 -0.93 6.51 23.29
C ASN A 391 -1.67 7.11 24.51
N ASP A 392 -1.05 7.15 25.68
CA ASP A 392 -1.64 7.78 26.86
C ASP A 392 -1.79 9.31 26.68
N GLN A 393 -0.90 9.95 25.92
CA GLN A 393 -0.90 11.38 25.65
C GLN A 393 -1.85 11.80 24.52
N PHE A 394 -1.81 11.11 23.38
CA PHE A 394 -2.51 11.48 22.15
C PHE A 394 -3.73 10.61 21.85
N GLY A 395 -3.91 9.51 22.58
CA GLY A 395 -4.86 8.47 22.22
C GLY A 395 -4.42 7.66 20.99
N PRO A 396 -5.03 6.47 20.76
CA PRO A 396 -4.68 5.62 19.62
C PRO A 396 -4.93 6.31 18.27
N TRP A 397 -6.03 7.06 18.14
CA TRP A 397 -6.39 7.75 16.91
C TRP A 397 -5.55 9.01 16.66
N GLY A 398 -5.19 9.74 17.73
CA GLY A 398 -4.34 10.92 17.59
C GLY A 398 -2.91 10.55 17.20
N LEU A 399 -2.38 9.47 17.77
CA LEU A 399 -1.06 8.96 17.37
C LEU A 399 -1.08 8.42 15.93
N ALA A 400 -2.10 7.64 15.56
CA ALA A 400 -2.26 7.15 14.20
C ALA A 400 -2.35 8.29 13.17
N LEU A 401 -3.08 9.38 13.48
CA LEU A 401 -3.14 10.56 12.63
C LEU A 401 -1.75 11.18 12.41
N LEU A 402 -0.96 11.34 13.47
CA LEU A 402 0.39 11.91 13.38
C LEU A 402 1.34 11.03 12.55
N GLU A 403 1.22 9.71 12.68
CA GLU A 403 1.96 8.74 11.86
C GLU A 403 1.55 8.84 10.38
N SER A 404 0.25 8.91 10.10
CA SER A 404 -0.27 9.05 8.74
C SER A 404 0.19 10.32 8.04
N ILE A 405 0.41 11.43 8.75
CA ILE A 405 0.92 12.68 8.14
C ILE A 405 2.30 12.46 7.53
N VAL A 406 3.22 11.85 8.29
CA VAL A 406 4.59 11.59 7.82
C VAL A 406 4.57 10.59 6.67
N GLN A 407 3.80 9.51 6.82
CA GLN A 407 3.68 8.47 5.81
C GLN A 407 3.10 9.01 4.49
N MET A 408 2.02 9.81 4.55
CA MET A 408 1.41 10.39 3.35
C MET A 408 2.29 11.43 2.69
N ALA A 409 3.05 12.20 3.48
CA ALA A 409 4.02 13.15 2.93
C ALA A 409 5.13 12.43 2.16
N ASP A 410 5.67 11.34 2.72
CA ASP A 410 6.70 10.54 2.05
C ASP A 410 6.19 9.94 0.73
N HIS A 411 5.02 9.31 0.76
CA HIS A 411 4.41 8.75 -0.45
C HIS A 411 4.14 9.81 -1.54
N ALA A 412 3.64 10.98 -1.18
CA ALA A 412 3.33 12.03 -2.14
C ALA A 412 4.59 12.66 -2.77
N VAL A 413 5.65 12.87 -1.98
CA VAL A 413 6.95 13.35 -2.48
C VAL A 413 7.58 12.31 -3.39
N SER A 414 7.56 11.06 -2.95
CA SER A 414 8.01 9.90 -3.70
C SER A 414 7.36 9.81 -5.08
N ALA A 415 6.04 9.97 -5.16
CA ALA A 415 5.30 9.89 -6.42
C ALA A 415 5.49 11.13 -7.33
N SER A 416 5.75 12.31 -6.77
CA SER A 416 5.93 13.56 -7.55
C SER A 416 7.29 13.64 -8.24
N ALA A 417 8.31 13.01 -7.66
CA ALA A 417 9.63 12.89 -8.28
C ALA A 417 9.59 12.06 -9.59
N ASP A 418 8.65 11.12 -9.70
CA ASP A 418 8.47 10.27 -10.87
C ASP A 418 7.91 11.03 -12.09
N VAL A 419 7.14 12.10 -11.88
CA VAL A 419 6.42 12.85 -12.95
C VAL A 419 7.28 13.95 -13.58
N SER A 420 8.17 14.56 -12.81
CA SER A 420 8.89 15.79 -13.17
C SER A 420 9.87 15.69 -14.36
N ARG A 421 10.15 14.49 -14.88
CA ARG A 421 11.07 14.26 -16.01
C ARG A 421 10.50 13.46 -17.19
N GLY A 422 9.26 12.98 -17.12
CA GLY A 422 8.58 12.39 -18.29
C GLY A 422 8.32 13.39 -19.42
N THR A 423 8.33 14.70 -19.10
CA THR A 423 7.97 15.78 -20.01
C THR A 423 9.14 16.42 -20.78
N THR A 424 10.35 15.87 -20.67
CA THR A 424 11.51 16.28 -21.49
C THR A 424 11.98 15.12 -22.37
N GLY A 425 11.24 14.87 -23.44
CA GLY A 425 11.59 13.94 -24.52
C GLY A 425 11.24 14.55 -25.87
#